data_AF-A0A813EFR4-F1
#
_entry.id   AF-A0A813EFR4-F1
#
_cell.length_a   1.000
_cell.length_b   1.000
_cell.length_c   1.000
_cell.angle_alpha   90.00
_cell.angle_beta   90.00
_cell.angle_gamma   90.00
#
_symmetry.space_group_name_H-M   'P 1'
#
loop_
_entity.id
_entity.type
_entity.pdbx_description
1 polymer ?
#
loop_
_entity_poly.entity_id
_entity_poly.type
_entity_poly.pdbx_seq_one_letter_code
_entity_poly.pdbx_strand_id
1 'polypeptide(L)'
;MTVMAETGGNGEILQDAHFQVLASSKIEQKEFNRLLQAHLPGYTQKKRVVEGLKEFLVSVEAVEQKLYFVKNLGSAKGKLEVEDQRLLDSHSTIDLKEKIQVLNTDLQAMIDEGRLTSEEKPVVHDNLIARRQAAKEAEKPKLLEKLERMLVCVSKAEPIVLPLAGLEAIYPCQAGLQAIHRIEKRPEKSWTEYDRELLSTKAKLQEASRALEPKSRMWFESDREFQPRLEKAVAQLAKQKLEQKKREEEEELERKRLESEQALERKRLAHHQAEEQRARELEEKLELKRLEAKLKPQKEAPQAKKKEKVLRTKMDAHDFYAPPPRVDSDDE
;
A
#
# COMPACT_ATOMS: atom_id res chain seq x y z
N MET A 1 -17.82 -16.53 19.68
CA MET A 1 -16.43 -17.03 19.61
C MET A 1 -15.70 -16.48 20.82
N THR A 2 -15.55 -17.32 21.84
CA THR A 2 -14.82 -16.99 23.07
C THR A 2 -13.34 -16.93 22.71
N VAL A 3 -12.77 -15.73 22.66
CA VAL A 3 -11.33 -15.53 22.49
C VAL A 3 -10.69 -16.03 23.78
N MET A 4 -10.21 -17.26 23.76
CA MET A 4 -9.36 -17.77 24.82
C MET A 4 -8.19 -16.81 24.95
N ALA A 5 -8.04 -16.20 26.12
CA ALA A 5 -6.87 -15.42 26.42
C ALA A 5 -5.70 -16.39 26.50
N GLU A 6 -4.93 -16.48 25.43
CA GLU A 6 -3.59 -17.08 25.46
C GLU A 6 -2.73 -16.24 26.39
N THR A 7 -2.81 -16.57 27.68
CA THR A 7 -1.69 -16.43 28.60
C THR A 7 -0.72 -17.56 28.26
N GLY A 8 -0.08 -17.48 27.09
CA GLY A 8 1.08 -18.30 26.79
C GLY A 8 2.12 -17.97 27.85
N GLY A 9 2.25 -18.86 28.83
CA GLY A 9 3.22 -18.68 29.91
C GLY A 9 4.61 -18.61 29.32
N ASN A 10 5.52 -17.88 29.97
CA ASN A 10 6.92 -17.78 29.53
C ASN A 10 7.56 -19.16 29.23
N GLY A 11 7.06 -20.26 29.82
CA GLY A 11 7.52 -21.61 29.50
C GLY A 11 7.37 -22.04 28.03
N GLU A 12 6.43 -21.47 27.26
CA GLU A 12 6.29 -21.80 25.83
C GLU A 12 7.46 -21.25 25.00
N ILE A 13 8.01 -20.08 25.36
CA ILE A 13 9.13 -19.50 24.62
C ILE A 13 10.39 -20.36 24.73
N LEU A 14 10.56 -21.06 25.86
CA LEU A 14 11.73 -21.90 26.11
C LEU A 14 11.74 -23.14 25.20
N GLN A 15 10.59 -23.57 24.68
CA GLN A 15 10.50 -24.71 23.78
C GLN A 15 10.60 -24.31 22.30
N ASP A 16 10.56 -23.01 22.01
CA ASP A 16 10.60 -22.51 20.65
C ASP A 16 11.98 -22.73 20.01
N ALA A 17 11.98 -23.27 18.78
CA ALA A 17 13.23 -23.60 18.08
C ALA A 17 14.08 -22.36 17.78
N HIS A 18 13.45 -21.21 17.49
CA HIS A 18 14.15 -19.95 17.26
C HIS A 18 14.71 -19.38 18.55
N PHE A 19 14.03 -19.58 19.69
CA PHE A 19 14.56 -19.21 20.99
C PHE A 19 15.81 -20.02 21.32
N GLN A 20 15.78 -21.35 21.12
CA GLN A 20 16.93 -22.23 21.33
C GLN A 20 18.13 -21.85 20.46
N VAL A 21 17.88 -21.44 19.21
CA VAL A 21 18.91 -20.87 18.33
C VAL A 21 19.51 -19.62 18.98
N LEU A 22 18.70 -18.62 19.35
CA LEU A 22 19.19 -17.38 19.97
C LEU A 22 19.93 -17.59 21.29
N ALA A 23 19.47 -18.53 22.12
CA ALA A 23 20.08 -18.86 23.40
C ALA A 23 21.41 -19.62 23.26
N SER A 24 21.65 -20.32 22.14
CA SER A 24 22.83 -21.18 21.98
C SER A 24 24.15 -20.42 21.99
N SER A 25 25.13 -20.93 22.73
CA SER A 25 26.51 -20.41 22.76
C SER A 25 27.26 -20.56 21.44
N LYS A 26 26.71 -21.33 20.48
CA LYS A 26 27.28 -21.51 19.15
C LYS A 26 27.07 -20.29 18.24
N ILE A 27 26.13 -19.41 18.59
CA ILE A 27 25.85 -18.22 17.80
C ILE A 27 26.73 -17.08 18.28
N GLU A 28 27.65 -16.65 17.43
CA GLU A 28 28.48 -15.48 17.67
C GLU A 28 27.63 -14.20 17.79
N GLN A 29 28.13 -13.24 18.56
CA GLN A 29 27.46 -11.95 18.80
C GLN A 29 27.02 -11.23 17.51
N LYS A 30 27.83 -11.29 16.45
CA LYS A 30 27.51 -10.68 15.16
C LYS A 30 26.31 -11.34 14.49
N GLU A 31 26.26 -12.67 14.53
CA GLU A 31 25.15 -13.43 13.97
C GLU A 31 23.87 -13.25 14.80
N PHE A 32 24.00 -13.24 16.13
CA PHE A 32 22.91 -12.92 17.03
C PHE A 32 22.29 -11.57 16.69
N ASN A 33 23.11 -10.52 16.57
CA ASN A 33 22.64 -9.19 16.16
C ASN A 33 21.96 -9.20 14.78
N ARG A 34 22.49 -9.96 13.81
CA ARG A 34 21.87 -10.11 12.48
C ARG A 34 20.47 -10.72 12.57
N LEU A 35 20.31 -11.79 13.35
CA LEU A 35 19.02 -12.45 13.56
C LEU A 35 18.02 -11.53 14.26
N LEU A 36 18.47 -10.77 15.26
CA LEU A 36 17.62 -9.79 15.95
C LEU A 36 17.07 -8.74 14.97
N GLN A 37 17.93 -8.16 14.13
CA GLN A 37 17.49 -7.13 13.17
C GLN A 37 16.59 -7.70 12.07
N ALA A 38 16.83 -8.94 11.64
CA ALA A 38 16.06 -9.57 10.57
C ALA A 38 14.66 -10.04 11.02
N HIS A 39 14.55 -10.60 12.21
CA HIS A 39 13.35 -11.33 12.64
C HIS A 39 12.65 -10.76 13.86
N LEU A 40 13.30 -9.84 14.59
CA LEU A 40 12.79 -9.26 15.83
C LEU A 40 12.87 -7.74 15.81
N PRO A 41 12.27 -7.04 14.84
CA PRO A 41 12.32 -5.58 14.81
C PRO A 41 11.47 -4.91 15.91
N GLY A 42 10.47 -5.60 16.49
CA GLY A 42 9.54 -5.07 17.49
C GLY A 42 10.07 -5.07 18.93
N TYR A 43 9.62 -4.10 19.72
CA TYR A 43 9.98 -3.95 21.13
C TYR A 43 9.40 -5.09 21.98
N THR A 44 8.12 -5.46 21.81
CA THR A 44 7.50 -6.51 22.63
C THR A 44 8.13 -7.86 22.37
N GLN A 45 8.46 -8.16 21.12
CA GLN A 45 9.15 -9.38 20.70
C GLN A 45 10.52 -9.50 21.39
N LYS A 46 11.36 -8.46 21.30
CA LYS A 46 12.66 -8.42 21.99
C LYS A 46 12.50 -8.53 23.51
N LYS A 47 11.49 -7.87 24.09
CA LYS A 47 11.21 -7.94 25.52
C LYS A 47 10.88 -9.37 25.97
N ARG A 48 10.05 -10.10 25.22
CA ARG A 48 9.75 -11.52 25.49
C ARG A 48 11.01 -12.37 25.44
N VAL A 49 11.89 -12.15 24.46
CA VAL A 49 13.18 -12.86 24.39
C VAL A 49 14.05 -12.57 25.61
N VAL A 50 14.12 -11.30 26.06
CA VAL A 50 14.86 -10.95 27.29
C VAL A 50 14.30 -11.68 28.51
N GLU A 51 12.98 -11.72 28.65
CA GLU A 51 12.31 -12.41 29.76
C GLU A 51 12.58 -13.92 29.72
N GLY A 52 12.46 -14.54 28.54
CA GLY A 52 12.81 -15.94 28.32
C GLY A 52 14.28 -16.24 28.61
N LEU A 53 15.21 -15.40 28.15
CA LEU A 53 16.64 -15.57 28.40
C LEU A 53 16.98 -15.43 29.88
N LYS A 54 16.31 -14.54 30.62
CA LYS A 54 16.49 -14.41 32.07
C LYS A 54 16.02 -15.65 32.82
N GLU A 55 14.87 -16.20 32.43
CA GLU A 55 14.36 -17.44 33.02
C GLU A 55 15.28 -18.62 32.70
N PHE A 56 15.71 -18.73 31.43
CA PHE A 56 16.63 -19.76 30.98
C PHE A 56 18.02 -19.66 31.64
N LEU A 57 18.52 -18.45 31.85
CA LEU A 57 19.77 -18.20 32.58
C LEU A 57 19.71 -18.78 34.00
N VAL A 58 18.60 -18.61 34.72
CA VAL A 58 18.43 -19.18 36.07
C VAL A 58 18.51 -20.71 36.03
N SER A 59 17.91 -21.34 35.01
CA SER A 59 18.01 -22.79 34.81
C SER A 59 19.45 -23.24 34.54
N VAL A 60 20.18 -22.55 33.66
CA VAL A 60 21.59 -22.86 33.37
C VAL A 60 22.47 -22.67 34.61
N GLU A 61 22.30 -21.56 35.35
CA GLU A 61 23.04 -21.30 36.58
C GLU A 61 22.78 -22.37 37.65
N ALA A 62 21.55 -22.86 37.78
CA ALA A 62 21.23 -23.96 38.68
C ALA A 62 21.97 -25.25 38.31
N VAL A 63 22.07 -25.58 37.01
CA VAL A 63 22.79 -26.76 36.53
C VAL A 63 24.31 -26.60 36.68
N GLU A 64 24.86 -25.41 36.44
CA GLU A 64 26.27 -25.11 36.71
C GLU A 64 26.61 -25.26 38.20
N GLN A 65 25.71 -24.83 39.10
CA GLN A 65 25.85 -25.03 40.53
C GLN A 65 25.83 -26.52 40.90
N LYS A 66 24.89 -27.30 40.34
CA LYS A 66 24.88 -28.77 40.52
C LYS A 66 26.20 -29.39 40.09
N LEU A 67 26.74 -29.01 38.93
CA LEU A 67 28.02 -29.50 38.44
C LEU A 67 29.18 -29.12 39.39
N TYR A 68 29.18 -27.90 39.93
CA TYR A 68 30.15 -27.46 40.93
C TYR A 68 30.09 -28.33 42.19
N PHE A 69 28.89 -28.65 42.70
CA PHE A 69 28.72 -29.55 43.84
C PHE A 69 29.22 -30.97 43.54
N VAL A 70 28.89 -31.53 42.37
CA VAL A 70 29.36 -32.86 41.95
C VAL A 70 30.89 -32.93 41.87
N LYS A 71 31.53 -31.90 41.33
CA LYS A 71 33.00 -31.82 41.24
C LYS A 71 33.65 -31.74 42.63
N ASN A 72 33.04 -31.04 43.58
CA ASN A 72 33.61 -30.84 44.92
C ASN A 72 33.33 -31.97 45.92
N LEU A 73 32.20 -32.69 45.77
CA LEU A 73 31.83 -33.79 46.66
C LEU A 73 32.42 -35.15 46.25
N GLY A 74 33.13 -35.20 45.11
CA GLY A 74 33.73 -36.40 44.55
C GLY A 74 32.70 -37.32 43.87
N SER A 75 33.21 -38.19 43.00
CA SER A 75 32.44 -39.10 42.13
C SER A 75 31.54 -40.11 42.86
N ALA A 76 31.54 -40.12 44.20
CA ALA A 76 30.79 -41.06 45.02
C ALA A 76 29.31 -40.68 45.26
N LYS A 77 28.89 -39.43 44.99
CA LYS A 77 27.54 -38.94 45.39
C LYS A 77 26.65 -38.34 44.30
N GLY A 78 27.08 -38.27 43.04
CA GLY A 78 26.18 -37.83 41.98
C GLY A 78 26.80 -37.90 40.60
N LYS A 79 26.03 -38.39 39.62
CA LYS A 79 26.29 -38.14 38.21
C LYS A 79 25.37 -37.00 37.79
N LEU A 80 25.86 -36.11 36.94
CA LEU A 80 25.00 -35.12 36.29
C LEU A 80 24.03 -35.85 35.36
N GLU A 81 22.79 -35.42 35.31
CA GLU A 81 21.80 -35.97 34.38
C GLU A 81 22.23 -35.66 32.93
N VAL A 82 21.82 -36.53 31.99
CA VAL A 82 22.19 -36.37 30.57
C VAL A 82 21.67 -35.06 30.00
N GLU A 83 20.46 -34.65 30.41
CA GLU A 83 19.84 -33.39 29.99
C GLU A 83 20.58 -32.17 30.55
N ASP A 84 20.95 -32.22 31.83
CA ASP A 84 21.78 -31.21 32.50
C ASP A 84 23.14 -31.05 31.79
N GLN A 85 23.80 -32.16 31.43
CA GLN A 85 25.06 -32.11 30.68
C GLN A 85 24.88 -31.46 29.30
N ARG A 86 23.84 -31.86 28.55
CA ARG A 86 23.53 -31.28 27.24
C ARG A 86 23.26 -29.77 27.31
N LEU A 87 22.61 -29.33 28.39
CA LEU A 87 22.32 -27.92 28.63
C LEU A 87 23.63 -27.12 28.75
N LEU A 88 24.58 -27.61 29.55
CA LEU A 88 25.90 -27.00 29.74
C LEU A 88 26.78 -27.05 28.48
N ASP A 89 26.65 -28.10 27.67
CA ASP A 89 27.43 -28.23 26.42
C ASP A 89 26.97 -27.24 25.33
N SER A 90 25.72 -26.77 25.41
CA SER A 90 25.08 -25.95 24.37
C SER A 90 24.91 -24.48 24.75
N HIS A 91 25.08 -24.14 26.03
CA HIS A 91 24.79 -22.81 26.59
C HIS A 91 25.85 -22.41 27.62
N SER A 92 26.06 -21.10 27.76
CA SER A 92 26.99 -20.55 28.75
C SER A 92 26.32 -19.40 29.50
N THR A 93 26.43 -19.39 30.83
CA THR A 93 25.94 -18.29 31.68
C THR A 93 26.52 -16.94 31.27
N ILE A 94 27.79 -16.90 30.83
CA ILE A 94 28.46 -15.66 30.39
C ILE A 94 27.82 -15.14 29.10
N ASP A 95 27.72 -16.00 28.08
CA ASP A 95 27.10 -15.68 26.79
C ASP A 95 25.64 -15.22 26.94
N LEU A 96 24.86 -15.91 27.77
CA LEU A 96 23.47 -15.54 28.06
C LEU A 96 23.37 -14.14 28.71
N LYS A 97 24.26 -13.82 29.66
CA LYS A 97 24.31 -12.49 30.29
C LYS A 97 24.66 -11.39 29.28
N GLU A 98 25.61 -11.65 28.40
CA GLU A 98 26.00 -10.72 27.33
C GLU A 98 24.84 -10.48 26.35
N LYS A 99 24.17 -11.54 25.89
CA LYS A 99 22.98 -11.43 25.02
C LYS A 99 21.84 -10.66 25.68
N ILE A 100 21.57 -10.90 26.97
CA ILE A 100 20.59 -10.14 27.75
C ILE A 100 21.00 -8.66 27.82
N GLN A 101 22.27 -8.35 28.04
CA GLN A 101 22.76 -6.97 28.10
C GLN A 101 22.58 -6.26 26.75
N VAL A 102 22.92 -6.94 25.64
CA VAL A 102 22.75 -6.41 24.28
C VAL A 102 21.28 -6.09 24.00
N LEU A 103 20.37 -7.02 24.28
CA LEU A 103 18.94 -6.81 24.08
C LEU A 103 18.38 -5.70 24.97
N ASN A 104 18.79 -5.59 26.24
CA ASN A 104 18.36 -4.47 27.10
C ASN A 104 18.86 -3.12 26.59
N THR A 105 20.08 -3.08 26.05
CA THR A 105 20.65 -1.88 25.43
C THR A 105 19.84 -1.47 24.20
N ASP A 106 19.50 -2.43 23.35
CA ASP A 106 18.69 -2.19 22.15
C ASP A 106 17.24 -1.79 22.49
N LEU A 107 16.61 -2.43 23.48
CA LEU A 107 15.29 -2.03 23.98
C LEU A 107 15.29 -0.58 24.50
N GLN A 108 16.34 -0.18 25.22
CA GLN A 108 16.50 1.20 25.68
C GLN A 108 16.67 2.16 24.49
N ALA A 109 17.50 1.80 23.50
CA ALA A 109 17.68 2.58 22.28
C ALA A 109 16.37 2.73 21.50
N MET A 110 15.56 1.68 21.39
CA MET A 110 14.24 1.74 20.75
C MET A 110 13.30 2.74 21.42
N ILE A 111 13.33 2.85 22.76
CA ILE A 111 12.54 3.85 23.48
C ILE A 111 13.08 5.26 23.24
N ASP A 112 14.40 5.43 23.32
CA ASP A 112 15.04 6.74 23.19
C ASP A 112 14.92 7.31 21.77
N GLU A 113 14.97 6.46 20.76
CA GLU A 113 14.82 6.78 19.33
C GLU A 113 13.36 6.76 18.87
N GLY A 114 12.44 6.26 19.69
CA GLY A 114 11.03 6.16 19.32
C GLY A 114 10.69 5.07 18.31
N ARG A 115 11.53 4.03 18.17
CA ARG A 115 11.29 2.88 17.29
C ARG A 115 10.28 1.90 17.89
N LEU A 116 9.02 2.33 18.03
CA LEU A 116 7.93 1.54 18.62
C LEU A 116 6.76 1.42 17.63
N THR A 117 6.07 0.29 17.59
CA THR A 117 4.84 0.17 16.77
C THR A 117 3.65 0.90 17.39
N SER A 118 2.53 0.99 16.67
CA SER A 118 1.32 1.66 17.17
C SER A 118 0.72 0.97 18.39
N GLU A 119 0.89 -0.35 18.49
CA GLU A 119 0.38 -1.21 19.54
C GLU A 119 1.31 -1.19 20.77
N GLU A 120 2.62 -1.07 20.53
CA GLU A 120 3.64 -1.04 21.58
C GLU A 120 3.69 0.30 22.33
N LYS A 121 3.49 1.40 21.59
CA LYS A 121 3.56 2.76 22.13
C LYS A 121 2.73 2.97 23.41
N PRO A 122 1.41 2.64 23.48
CA PRO A 122 0.64 2.82 24.71
C PRO A 122 1.16 1.94 25.85
N VAL A 123 1.55 0.69 25.57
CA VAL A 123 2.07 -0.24 26.58
C VAL A 123 3.39 0.27 27.17
N VAL A 124 4.31 0.76 26.33
CA VAL A 124 5.59 1.33 26.78
C VAL A 124 5.33 2.62 27.58
N HIS A 125 4.43 3.46 27.10
CA HIS A 125 4.08 4.71 27.76
C HIS A 125 3.53 4.47 29.18
N ASP A 126 2.59 3.55 29.34
CA ASP A 126 2.01 3.20 30.64
C ASP A 126 3.06 2.61 31.60
N ASN A 127 3.94 1.75 31.08
CA ASN A 127 5.06 1.21 31.86
C ASN A 127 6.02 2.32 32.34
N LEU A 128 6.29 3.33 31.51
CA LEU A 128 7.13 4.47 31.89
C LEU A 128 6.44 5.37 32.93
N ILE A 129 5.12 5.58 32.82
CA ILE A 129 4.35 6.30 33.85
C ILE A 129 4.42 5.58 35.18
N ALA A 130 4.19 4.27 35.21
CA ALA A 130 4.26 3.47 36.44
C ALA A 130 5.66 3.54 37.07
N ARG A 131 6.72 3.41 36.26
CA ARG A 131 8.11 3.56 36.73
C ARG A 131 8.41 4.96 37.24
N ARG A 132 7.85 6.00 36.61
CA ARG A 132 8.03 7.40 37.05
C ARG A 132 7.37 7.60 38.40
N GLN A 133 6.17 7.07 38.60
CA GLN A 133 5.47 7.16 39.89
C GLN A 133 6.25 6.45 41.00
N ALA A 134 6.72 5.22 40.74
CA ALA A 134 7.57 4.50 41.70
C ALA A 134 8.90 5.22 41.99
N ALA A 135 9.51 5.87 41.00
CA ALA A 135 10.73 6.65 41.20
C ALA A 135 10.46 7.94 42.01
N LYS A 136 9.25 8.49 41.91
CA LYS A 136 8.80 9.66 42.69
C LYS A 136 8.63 9.29 44.16
N GLU A 137 7.96 8.18 44.42
CA GLU A 137 7.76 7.64 45.77
C GLU A 137 9.08 7.21 46.42
N ALA A 138 10.04 6.71 45.64
CA ALA A 138 11.37 6.33 46.11
C ALA A 138 12.38 7.49 46.15
N GLU A 139 11.97 8.73 45.88
CA GLU A 139 12.81 9.93 45.90
C GLU A 139 14.10 9.82 45.05
N LYS A 140 13.99 9.28 43.82
CA LYS A 140 15.12 9.11 42.90
C LYS A 140 15.11 10.18 41.79
N PRO A 141 15.58 11.42 42.03
CA PRO A 141 15.42 12.56 41.10
C PRO A 141 16.07 12.32 39.74
N LYS A 142 17.28 11.75 39.70
CA LYS A 142 17.96 11.42 38.43
C LYS A 142 17.19 10.41 37.58
N LEU A 143 16.49 9.47 38.23
CA LEU A 143 15.67 8.50 37.53
C LEU A 143 14.37 9.13 37.01
N LEU A 144 13.78 10.05 37.77
CA LEU A 144 12.61 10.82 37.33
C LEU A 144 12.90 11.61 36.06
N GLU A 145 13.97 12.40 36.03
CA GLU A 145 14.36 13.19 34.84
C GLU A 145 14.58 12.29 33.62
N LYS A 146 15.24 11.14 33.80
CA LYS A 146 15.43 10.16 32.73
C LYS A 146 14.09 9.63 32.20
N LEU A 147 13.18 9.25 33.08
CA LEU A 147 11.87 8.70 32.70
C LEU A 147 10.97 9.76 32.04
N GLU A 148 11.03 11.02 32.49
CA GLU A 148 10.33 12.14 31.85
C GLU A 148 10.85 12.38 30.43
N ARG A 149 12.16 12.36 30.22
CA ARG A 149 12.74 12.44 28.87
C ARG A 149 12.26 11.29 27.98
N MET A 150 12.28 10.06 28.48
CA MET A 150 11.80 8.89 27.75
C MET A 150 10.31 9.01 27.38
N LEU A 151 9.46 9.51 28.29
CA LEU A 151 8.04 9.77 28.00
C LEU A 151 7.85 10.80 26.88
N VAL A 152 8.67 11.86 26.85
CA VAL A 152 8.64 12.84 25.76
C VAL A 152 9.07 12.21 24.43
N CYS A 153 10.10 11.35 24.42
CA CYS A 153 10.51 10.62 23.21
C CYS A 153 9.38 9.72 22.70
N VAL A 154 8.80 8.89 23.56
CA VAL A 154 7.73 7.95 23.20
C VAL A 154 6.48 8.69 22.72
N SER A 155 6.07 9.76 23.39
CA SER A 155 4.88 10.52 23.00
C SER A 155 5.01 11.16 21.61
N LYS A 156 6.18 11.70 21.29
CA LYS A 156 6.46 12.35 19.99
C LYS A 156 6.82 11.39 18.86
N ALA A 157 7.22 10.17 19.19
CA ALA A 157 7.63 9.18 18.20
C ALA A 157 6.51 8.82 17.22
N GLU A 158 6.83 8.79 15.93
CA GLU A 158 5.97 8.24 14.89
C GLU A 158 6.05 6.70 14.93
N PRO A 159 4.91 5.99 14.96
CA PRO A 159 4.93 4.53 15.02
C PRO A 159 5.62 3.91 13.80
N ILE A 160 6.54 2.98 14.05
CA ILE A 160 7.15 2.21 12.96
C ILE A 160 6.16 1.19 12.39
N VAL A 161 6.24 0.96 11.09
CA VAL A 161 5.49 -0.08 10.40
C VAL A 161 6.41 -1.24 10.10
N LEU A 162 6.12 -2.41 10.67
CA LEU A 162 6.91 -3.61 10.43
C LEU A 162 6.53 -4.23 9.09
N PRO A 163 7.52 -4.66 8.28
CA PRO A 163 7.24 -5.26 6.97
C PRO A 163 6.47 -6.58 7.12
N LEU A 164 5.56 -6.84 6.18
CA LEU A 164 4.88 -8.13 6.02
C LEU A 164 5.40 -8.79 4.76
N ALA A 165 6.23 -9.82 4.94
CA ALA A 165 6.63 -10.68 3.82
C ALA A 165 5.37 -11.29 3.18
N GLY A 166 5.34 -11.42 1.86
CA GLY A 166 4.23 -12.08 1.17
C GLY A 166 2.89 -11.35 1.18
N LEU A 167 2.83 -10.06 1.56
CA LEU A 167 1.60 -9.27 1.59
C LEU A 167 0.84 -9.31 0.26
N GLU A 168 1.54 -9.25 -0.87
CA GLU A 168 0.96 -9.33 -2.22
C GLU A 168 0.22 -10.65 -2.48
N ALA A 169 0.70 -11.76 -1.91
CA ALA A 169 0.06 -13.07 -2.03
C ALA A 169 -1.09 -13.25 -1.03
N ILE A 170 -0.99 -12.64 0.16
CA ILE A 170 -2.04 -12.69 1.18
C ILE A 170 -3.23 -11.82 0.80
N TYR A 171 -2.98 -10.66 0.20
CA TYR A 171 -4.00 -9.69 -0.21
C TYR A 171 -5.17 -10.30 -1.01
N PRO A 172 -4.96 -11.02 -2.13
CA PRO A 172 -6.07 -11.59 -2.89
C PRO A 172 -6.84 -12.65 -2.09
N CYS A 173 -6.16 -13.41 -1.22
CA CYS A 173 -6.81 -14.39 -0.34
C CYS A 173 -7.75 -13.68 0.65
N GLN A 174 -7.25 -12.63 1.32
CA GLN A 174 -8.03 -11.85 2.28
C GLN A 174 -9.17 -11.09 1.62
N ALA A 175 -8.94 -10.47 0.46
CA ALA A 175 -9.99 -9.80 -0.31
C ALA A 175 -11.09 -10.78 -0.75
N GLY A 176 -10.71 -11.98 -1.21
CA GLY A 176 -11.65 -13.05 -1.56
C GLY A 176 -12.46 -13.54 -0.35
N LEU A 177 -11.81 -13.75 0.79
CA LEU A 177 -12.48 -14.14 2.04
C LEU A 177 -13.44 -13.06 2.56
N GLN A 178 -13.07 -11.78 2.46
CA GLN A 178 -13.96 -10.67 2.79
C GLN A 178 -15.16 -10.58 1.84
N ALA A 179 -14.95 -10.80 0.53
CA ALA A 179 -16.03 -10.86 -0.44
C ALA A 179 -17.00 -12.01 -0.11
N ILE A 180 -16.48 -13.22 0.14
CA ILE A 180 -17.26 -14.38 0.57
C ILE A 180 -18.04 -14.07 1.85
N HIS A 181 -17.40 -13.46 2.85
CA HIS A 181 -18.07 -13.09 4.10
C HIS A 181 -19.23 -12.10 3.88
N ARG A 182 -19.15 -11.21 2.89
CA ARG A 182 -20.28 -10.33 2.50
C ARG A 182 -21.40 -11.11 1.83
N ILE A 183 -21.08 -12.12 1.02
CA ILE A 183 -22.07 -13.01 0.41
C ILE A 183 -22.83 -13.79 1.48
N GLU A 184 -22.13 -14.36 2.45
CA GLU A 184 -22.71 -15.15 3.55
C GLU A 184 -23.67 -14.35 4.43
N LYS A 185 -23.53 -13.02 4.49
CA LYS A 185 -24.47 -12.14 5.20
C LYS A 185 -25.78 -11.89 4.43
N ARG A 186 -25.82 -12.15 3.13
CA ARG A 186 -27.02 -11.99 2.30
C ARG A 186 -27.86 -13.28 2.36
N PRO A 187 -29.20 -13.19 2.24
CA PRO A 187 -30.06 -14.37 2.25
C PRO A 187 -29.75 -15.29 1.06
N GLU A 188 -29.75 -16.61 1.29
CA GLU A 188 -29.34 -17.62 0.28
C GLU A 188 -30.11 -17.53 -1.04
N LYS A 189 -31.38 -17.12 -0.98
CA LYS A 189 -32.25 -16.92 -2.15
C LYS A 189 -31.75 -15.81 -3.09
N SER A 190 -30.91 -14.90 -2.60
CA SER A 190 -30.34 -13.80 -3.37
C SER A 190 -28.99 -14.13 -4.02
N TRP A 191 -28.45 -15.33 -3.77
CA TRP A 191 -27.15 -15.72 -4.29
C TRP A 191 -27.24 -16.06 -5.78
N THR A 192 -26.44 -15.35 -6.56
CA THR A 192 -26.23 -15.62 -7.99
C THR A 192 -25.38 -16.89 -8.20
N GLU A 193 -25.33 -17.41 -9.43
CA GLU A 193 -24.43 -18.54 -9.75
C GLU A 193 -22.97 -18.18 -9.47
N TYR A 194 -22.56 -16.95 -9.80
CA TYR A 194 -21.25 -16.41 -9.47
C TYR A 194 -20.96 -16.43 -7.95
N ASP A 195 -21.95 -16.06 -7.13
CA ASP A 195 -21.80 -16.10 -5.67
C ASP A 195 -21.55 -17.51 -5.14
N ARG A 196 -22.23 -18.52 -5.70
CA ARG A 196 -22.07 -19.94 -5.34
C ARG A 196 -20.70 -20.47 -5.75
N GLU A 197 -20.24 -20.09 -6.94
CA GLU A 197 -18.89 -20.42 -7.40
C GLU A 197 -17.83 -19.82 -6.47
N LEU A 198 -17.97 -18.53 -6.11
CA LEU A 198 -17.03 -17.89 -5.18
C LEU A 198 -17.05 -18.55 -3.79
N LEU A 199 -18.22 -18.88 -3.25
CA LEU A 199 -18.36 -19.63 -1.99
C LEU A 199 -17.65 -20.98 -2.03
N SER A 200 -17.66 -21.68 -3.18
CA SER A 200 -16.95 -22.96 -3.34
C SER A 200 -15.42 -22.84 -3.19
N THR A 201 -14.87 -21.65 -3.46
CA THR A 201 -13.43 -21.40 -3.33
C THR A 201 -12.98 -21.09 -1.90
N LYS A 202 -13.92 -20.90 -0.96
CA LYS A 202 -13.63 -20.49 0.44
C LYS A 202 -12.56 -21.36 1.09
N ALA A 203 -12.70 -22.69 1.02
CA ALA A 203 -11.76 -23.62 1.66
C ALA A 203 -10.33 -23.45 1.12
N LYS A 204 -10.19 -23.30 -0.21
CA LYS A 204 -8.89 -23.10 -0.86
C LYS A 204 -8.25 -21.77 -0.44
N LEU A 205 -9.03 -20.69 -0.36
CA LEU A 205 -8.54 -19.39 0.09
C LEU A 205 -8.14 -19.40 1.58
N GLN A 206 -8.90 -20.11 2.43
CA GLN A 206 -8.55 -20.27 3.85
C GLN A 206 -7.26 -21.08 4.02
N GLU A 207 -7.09 -22.17 3.26
CA GLU A 207 -5.87 -22.98 3.28
C GLU A 207 -4.66 -22.18 2.79
N ALA A 208 -4.81 -21.44 1.69
CA ALA A 208 -3.76 -20.56 1.18
C ALA A 208 -3.36 -19.47 2.18
N SER A 209 -4.34 -18.82 2.84
CA SER A 209 -4.05 -17.83 3.90
C SER A 209 -3.30 -18.48 5.06
N ARG A 210 -3.76 -19.64 5.55
CA ARG A 210 -3.11 -20.38 6.63
C ARG A 210 -1.69 -20.81 6.31
N ALA A 211 -1.38 -21.10 5.03
CA ALA A 211 -0.03 -21.46 4.60
C ALA A 211 0.91 -20.24 4.46
N LEU A 212 0.37 -19.05 4.20
CA LEU A 212 1.13 -17.82 3.99
C LEU A 212 1.36 -17.03 5.28
N GLU A 213 0.39 -17.04 6.20
CA GLU A 213 0.46 -16.29 7.46
C GLU A 213 1.71 -16.62 8.29
N PRO A 214 2.06 -17.90 8.57
CA PRO A 214 3.24 -18.23 9.37
C PRO A 214 4.56 -17.73 8.78
N LYS A 215 4.67 -17.67 7.44
CA LYS A 215 5.86 -17.15 6.73
C LYS A 215 6.00 -15.64 6.83
N SER A 216 4.93 -14.96 7.22
CA SER A 216 4.83 -13.50 7.29
C SER A 216 4.90 -12.97 8.72
N ARG A 217 4.81 -13.88 9.70
CA ARG A 217 4.96 -13.61 11.13
C ARG A 217 6.42 -13.37 11.48
N MET A 218 6.63 -12.44 12.39
CA MET A 218 7.93 -12.23 13.01
C MET A 218 8.15 -13.27 14.13
N TRP A 219 9.40 -13.45 14.54
CA TRP A 219 9.70 -14.36 15.65
C TRP A 219 9.05 -13.86 16.94
N PHE A 220 8.46 -14.78 17.69
CA PHE A 220 7.74 -14.53 18.95
C PHE A 220 6.60 -13.50 18.83
N GLU A 221 6.07 -13.24 17.64
CA GLU A 221 4.90 -12.39 17.45
C GLU A 221 3.63 -13.16 17.83
N SER A 222 2.79 -12.56 18.68
CA SER A 222 1.52 -13.19 19.04
C SER A 222 0.43 -12.91 18.02
N ASP A 223 -0.62 -13.74 17.99
CA ASP A 223 -1.78 -13.53 17.12
C ASP A 223 -2.43 -12.16 17.33
N ARG A 224 -2.41 -11.66 18.57
CA ARG A 224 -2.94 -10.35 18.96
C ARG A 224 -2.16 -9.18 18.37
N GLU A 225 -0.88 -9.36 18.06
CA GLU A 225 -0.04 -8.36 17.41
C GLU A 225 -0.06 -8.52 15.89
N PHE A 226 -0.02 -9.77 15.42
CA PHE A 226 0.04 -10.08 14.00
C PHE A 226 -1.25 -9.72 13.26
N GLN A 227 -2.43 -10.08 13.79
CA GLN A 227 -3.70 -9.87 13.07
C GLN A 227 -4.00 -8.39 12.80
N PRO A 228 -3.93 -7.47 13.80
CA PRO A 228 -4.15 -6.04 13.53
C PRO A 228 -3.15 -5.46 12.52
N ARG A 229 -1.88 -5.91 12.60
CA ARG A 229 -0.84 -5.52 11.65
C ARG A 229 -1.16 -5.97 10.23
N LEU A 230 -1.60 -7.23 10.07
CA LEU A 230 -2.01 -7.79 8.79
C LEU A 230 -3.20 -7.05 8.20
N GLU A 231 -4.24 -6.81 9.00
CA GLU A 231 -5.44 -6.09 8.57
C GLU A 231 -5.12 -4.67 8.08
N LYS A 232 -4.31 -3.94 8.85
CA LYS A 232 -3.87 -2.57 8.48
C LYS A 232 -3.09 -2.56 7.17
N ALA A 233 -2.17 -3.51 6.99
CA ALA A 233 -1.37 -3.60 5.77
C ALA A 233 -2.19 -4.00 4.55
N VAL A 234 -3.13 -4.94 4.70
CA VAL A 234 -4.07 -5.33 3.63
C VAL A 234 -4.93 -4.13 3.23
N ALA A 235 -5.44 -3.36 4.20
CA ALA A 235 -6.21 -2.15 3.92
C ALA A 235 -5.37 -1.06 3.22
N GLN A 236 -4.11 -0.89 3.62
CA GLN A 236 -3.19 0.05 2.98
C GLN A 236 -2.88 -0.36 1.54
N LEU A 237 -2.62 -1.65 1.30
CA LEU A 237 -2.38 -2.16 -0.05
C LEU A 237 -3.64 -2.05 -0.92
N ALA A 238 -4.83 -2.27 -0.36
CA ALA A 238 -6.10 -2.04 -1.07
C ALA A 238 -6.21 -0.59 -1.55
N LYS A 239 -5.88 0.37 -0.67
CA LYS A 239 -5.88 1.80 -1.00
C LYS A 239 -4.86 2.14 -2.08
N GLN A 240 -3.64 1.61 -1.98
CA GLN A 240 -2.58 1.81 -2.97
C GLN A 240 -2.97 1.25 -4.33
N LYS A 241 -3.53 0.03 -4.40
CA LYS A 241 -4.00 -0.56 -5.67
C LYS A 241 -5.15 0.22 -6.28
N LEU A 242 -6.06 0.75 -5.45
CA LEU A 242 -7.15 1.60 -5.94
C LEU A 242 -6.63 2.93 -6.50
N GLU A 243 -5.68 3.56 -5.81
CA GLU A 243 -5.03 4.80 -6.26
C GLU A 243 -4.23 4.59 -7.55
N GLN A 244 -3.47 3.50 -7.62
CA GLN A 244 -2.77 3.09 -8.84
C GLN A 244 -3.73 2.89 -10.00
N LYS A 245 -4.83 2.16 -9.79
CA LYS A 245 -5.83 1.94 -10.84
C LYS A 245 -6.46 3.25 -11.32
N LYS A 246 -6.81 4.17 -10.39
CA LYS A 246 -7.35 5.49 -10.76
C LYS A 246 -6.36 6.30 -11.58
N ARG A 247 -5.09 6.27 -11.20
CA ARG A 247 -4.02 6.96 -11.93
C ARG A 247 -3.84 6.38 -13.33
N GLU A 248 -3.84 5.05 -13.47
CA GLU A 248 -3.76 4.37 -14.77
C GLU A 248 -4.98 4.71 -15.66
N GLU A 249 -6.19 4.75 -15.09
CA GLU A 249 -7.42 5.15 -15.80
C GLU A 249 -7.38 6.63 -16.25
N GLU A 250 -6.84 7.53 -15.41
CA GLU A 250 -6.67 8.95 -15.73
C GLU A 250 -5.63 9.16 -16.86
N GLU A 251 -4.48 8.49 -16.77
CA GLU A 251 -3.43 8.51 -17.79
C GLU A 251 -3.94 7.93 -19.14
N GLU A 252 -4.78 6.88 -19.10
CA GLU A 252 -5.39 6.33 -20.32
C GLU A 252 -6.41 7.29 -20.94
N LEU A 253 -7.20 7.99 -20.13
CA LEU A 253 -8.18 8.96 -20.59
C LEU A 253 -7.50 10.19 -21.19
N GLU A 254 -6.42 10.67 -20.57
CA GLU A 254 -5.59 11.76 -21.11
C GLU A 254 -4.95 11.36 -22.44
N ARG A 255 -4.41 10.14 -22.53
CA ARG A 255 -3.85 9.62 -23.80
C ARG A 255 -4.90 9.61 -24.91
N LYS A 256 -6.12 9.11 -24.64
CA LYS A 256 -7.23 9.11 -25.61
C LYS A 256 -7.64 10.53 -26.01
N ARG A 257 -7.62 11.48 -25.07
CA ARG A 257 -7.93 12.89 -25.34
C ARG A 257 -6.90 13.51 -26.29
N LEU A 258 -5.61 13.31 -26.02
CA LEU A 258 -4.51 13.78 -26.87
C LEU A 258 -4.56 13.15 -28.27
N GLU A 259 -4.81 11.84 -28.37
CA GLU A 259 -4.97 11.16 -29.65
C GLU A 259 -6.15 11.73 -30.46
N SER A 260 -7.28 12.01 -29.79
CA SER A 260 -8.45 12.62 -30.41
C SER A 260 -8.16 14.06 -30.88
N GLU A 261 -7.46 14.86 -30.08
CA GLU A 261 -7.07 16.23 -30.41
C GLU A 261 -6.10 16.27 -31.60
N GLN A 262 -5.06 15.42 -31.60
CA GLN A 262 -4.13 15.28 -32.71
C GLN A 262 -4.83 14.79 -33.98
N ALA A 263 -5.79 13.87 -33.87
CA ALA A 263 -6.57 13.41 -35.02
C ALA A 263 -7.45 14.55 -35.60
N LEU A 264 -8.02 15.39 -34.73
CA LEU A 264 -8.81 16.54 -35.14
C LEU A 264 -7.92 17.61 -35.80
N GLU A 265 -6.73 17.86 -35.26
CA GLU A 265 -5.75 18.77 -35.83
C GLU A 265 -5.27 18.29 -37.22
N ARG A 266 -4.96 17.00 -37.37
CA ARG A 266 -4.63 16.40 -38.67
C ARG A 266 -5.76 16.56 -39.69
N LYS A 267 -7.02 16.38 -39.26
CA LYS A 267 -8.19 16.61 -40.12
C LYS A 267 -8.32 18.09 -40.53
N ARG A 268 -8.09 19.02 -39.61
CA ARG A 268 -8.09 20.47 -39.90
C ARG A 268 -6.99 20.83 -40.90
N LEU A 269 -5.78 20.31 -40.69
CA LEU A 269 -4.64 20.54 -41.59
C LEU A 269 -4.91 19.98 -42.99
N ALA A 270 -5.43 18.75 -43.07
CA ALA A 270 -5.80 18.11 -44.33
C ALA A 270 -6.91 18.88 -45.06
N HIS A 271 -7.91 19.40 -44.34
CA HIS A 271 -8.96 20.24 -44.92
C HIS A 271 -8.39 21.54 -45.49
N HIS A 272 -7.55 22.24 -44.73
CA HIS A 272 -6.90 23.47 -45.17
C HIS A 272 -6.03 23.22 -46.42
N GLN A 273 -5.24 22.15 -46.44
CA GLN A 273 -4.43 21.78 -47.61
C GLN A 273 -5.30 21.46 -48.83
N ALA A 274 -6.43 20.79 -48.65
CA ALA A 274 -7.36 20.49 -49.75
C ALA A 274 -8.03 21.76 -50.29
N GLU A 275 -8.40 22.72 -49.44
CA GLU A 275 -8.92 24.02 -49.86
C GLU A 275 -7.87 24.84 -50.61
N GLU A 276 -6.63 24.86 -50.14
CA GLU A 276 -5.53 25.55 -50.80
C GLU A 276 -5.22 24.94 -52.18
N GLN A 277 -5.22 23.61 -52.30
CA GLN A 277 -5.08 22.94 -53.60
C GLN A 277 -6.22 23.28 -54.55
N ARG A 278 -7.48 23.27 -54.08
CA ARG A 278 -8.64 23.68 -54.89
C ARG A 278 -8.54 25.14 -55.34
N ALA A 279 -8.06 26.03 -54.47
CA ALA A 279 -7.86 27.43 -54.81
C ALA A 279 -6.80 27.60 -55.90
N ARG A 280 -5.66 26.91 -55.78
CA ARG A 280 -4.60 26.90 -56.79
C ARG A 280 -5.10 26.33 -58.13
N GLU A 281 -5.83 25.22 -58.12
CA GLU A 281 -6.43 24.65 -59.34
C GLU A 281 -7.43 25.60 -60.02
N LEU A 282 -8.23 26.34 -59.23
CA LEU A 282 -9.14 27.34 -59.76
C LEU A 282 -8.39 28.52 -60.37
N GLU A 283 -7.31 28.97 -59.72
CA GLU A 283 -6.45 30.04 -60.23
C GLU A 283 -5.77 29.64 -61.54
N GLU A 284 -5.16 28.46 -61.61
CA GLU A 284 -4.59 27.91 -62.85
C GLU A 284 -5.63 27.81 -63.97
N LYS A 285 -6.86 27.35 -63.65
CA LYS A 285 -7.97 27.32 -64.64
C LYS A 285 -8.36 28.72 -65.11
N LEU A 286 -8.35 29.72 -64.22
CA LEU A 286 -8.64 31.10 -64.58
C LEU A 286 -7.50 31.70 -65.43
N GLU A 287 -6.24 31.38 -65.14
CA GLU A 287 -5.09 31.79 -65.95
C GLU A 287 -5.09 31.16 -67.33
N LEU A 288 -5.37 29.85 -67.43
CA LEU A 288 -5.54 29.16 -68.71
C LEU A 288 -6.68 29.80 -69.52
N LYS A 289 -7.81 30.12 -68.89
CA LYS A 289 -8.90 30.86 -69.54
C LYS A 289 -8.50 32.26 -69.99
N ARG A 290 -7.67 32.97 -69.21
CA ARG A 290 -7.14 34.30 -69.58
C ARG A 290 -6.18 34.20 -70.78
N LEU A 291 -5.34 33.17 -70.83
CA LEU A 291 -4.43 32.92 -71.96
C LEU A 291 -5.22 32.51 -73.22
N GLU A 292 -6.23 31.65 -73.08
CA GLU A 292 -7.11 31.27 -74.19
C GLU A 292 -7.92 32.48 -74.71
N ALA A 293 -8.37 33.38 -73.82
CA ALA A 293 -9.03 34.62 -74.20
C ALA A 293 -8.08 35.62 -74.90
N LYS A 294 -6.78 35.63 -74.56
CA LYS A 294 -5.76 36.42 -75.27
C LYS A 294 -5.42 35.86 -76.66
N LEU A 295 -5.63 34.55 -76.88
CA LEU A 295 -5.43 33.87 -78.17
C LEU A 295 -6.67 33.92 -79.08
N LYS A 296 -7.85 34.31 -78.56
CA LYS A 296 -9.01 34.57 -79.39
C LYS A 296 -8.79 35.89 -80.14
N PRO A 297 -8.89 35.91 -81.48
CA PRO A 297 -8.71 37.13 -82.25
C PRO A 297 -9.72 38.18 -81.80
N GLN A 298 -9.23 39.38 -81.48
CA GLN A 298 -10.09 40.57 -81.42
C GLN A 298 -10.75 40.71 -82.79
N LYS A 299 -11.99 40.25 -82.91
CA LYS A 299 -12.85 40.70 -83.99
C LYS A 299 -12.98 42.21 -83.85
N GLU A 300 -12.68 42.91 -84.93
CA GLU A 300 -12.93 44.34 -85.12
C GLU A 300 -14.28 44.73 -84.52
N ALA A 301 -14.28 45.90 -83.87
CA ALA A 301 -15.48 46.53 -83.36
C ALA A 301 -16.59 46.45 -84.42
N PRO A 302 -17.73 45.78 -84.14
CA PRO A 302 -18.87 45.85 -85.03
C PRO A 302 -19.36 47.29 -85.04
N GLN A 303 -19.26 47.94 -86.19
CA GLN A 303 -19.94 49.20 -86.46
C GLN A 303 -21.39 49.11 -85.98
N ALA A 304 -21.80 50.16 -85.27
CA ALA A 304 -23.13 50.30 -84.68
C ALA A 304 -24.23 50.10 -85.73
N LYS A 305 -24.80 48.88 -85.78
CA LYS A 305 -26.15 48.69 -86.30
C LYS A 305 -27.12 49.06 -85.19
N LYS A 306 -27.88 50.13 -85.41
CA LYS A 306 -29.06 50.51 -84.61
C LYS A 306 -29.93 49.27 -84.41
N LYS A 307 -29.86 48.67 -83.23
CA LYS A 307 -30.88 47.73 -82.74
C LYS A 307 -31.79 48.51 -81.80
N GLU A 308 -33.01 48.58 -82.26
CA GLU A 308 -34.24 48.94 -81.56
C GLU A 308 -34.20 48.58 -80.07
N LYS A 309 -34.48 49.58 -79.23
CA LYS A 309 -34.61 49.42 -77.78
C LYS A 309 -35.79 48.51 -77.50
N VAL A 310 -35.54 47.24 -77.20
CA VAL A 310 -36.49 46.45 -76.42
C VAL A 310 -36.32 46.90 -74.96
N LEU A 311 -37.29 47.68 -74.49
CA LEU A 311 -37.45 48.05 -73.09
C LEU A 311 -37.59 46.75 -72.28
N ARG A 312 -36.53 46.34 -71.57
CA ARG A 312 -36.68 45.35 -70.50
C ARG A 312 -37.25 46.08 -69.31
N THR A 313 -38.53 45.86 -69.07
CA THR A 313 -39.21 46.17 -67.81
C THR A 313 -38.40 45.50 -66.68
N LYS A 314 -37.77 46.30 -65.82
CA LYS A 314 -37.34 45.79 -64.51
C LYS A 314 -38.61 45.44 -63.76
N MET A 315 -38.86 44.16 -63.53
CA MET A 315 -39.79 43.79 -62.46
C MET A 315 -39.09 44.13 -61.15
N ASP A 316 -39.66 45.05 -60.40
CA ASP A 316 -39.23 45.37 -59.05
C ASP A 316 -39.70 44.24 -58.11
N ALA A 317 -38.85 43.80 -57.18
CA ALA A 317 -39.19 42.70 -56.27
C ALA A 317 -40.36 43.05 -55.33
N HIS A 318 -40.71 44.33 -55.24
CA HIS A 318 -41.85 44.83 -54.48
C HIS A 318 -43.22 44.72 -55.19
N ASP A 319 -43.26 44.46 -56.50
CA ASP A 319 -44.54 44.28 -57.23
C ASP A 319 -45.24 42.95 -56.93
N PHE A 320 -44.56 42.01 -56.26
CA PHE A 320 -45.14 40.73 -55.83
C PHE A 320 -45.93 40.82 -54.51
N TYR A 321 -45.90 41.98 -53.82
CA TYR A 321 -46.51 42.15 -52.49
C TYR A 321 -47.43 43.37 -52.38
N ALA A 322 -48.11 43.77 -53.46
CA ALA A 322 -49.18 44.75 -53.36
C ALA A 322 -50.45 44.10 -52.75
N PRO A 323 -50.94 44.54 -51.57
CA PRO A 323 -52.21 44.08 -51.02
C PRO A 323 -53.38 44.55 -51.91
N PRO A 324 -54.46 43.75 -52.02
CA PRO A 324 -55.57 44.08 -52.91
C PRO A 324 -56.21 45.43 -52.54
N PRO A 325 -56.64 46.24 -53.54
CA PRO A 325 -57.28 47.53 -53.30
C PRO A 325 -58.57 47.32 -52.50
N ARG A 326 -58.74 48.14 -51.46
CA ARG A 326 -59.99 48.26 -50.70
C ARG A 326 -61.10 48.76 -51.61
N VAL A 327 -62.27 48.13 -51.49
CA VAL A 327 -63.51 48.60 -52.10
C VAL A 327 -64.12 49.63 -51.15
N ASP A 328 -63.77 50.90 -51.37
CA ASP A 328 -64.55 52.05 -50.90
C ASP A 328 -65.19 52.62 -52.20
N SER A 329 -66.44 52.29 -52.46
CA SER A 329 -67.64 53.05 -52.12
C SER A 329 -67.99 54.11 -53.19
N ASP A 330 -69.27 54.10 -53.55
CA ASP A 330 -70.06 55.21 -54.12
C ASP A 330 -69.92 55.42 -55.65
N ASP A 331 -70.95 55.60 -56.48
CA ASP A 331 -72.37 55.98 -56.30
C ASP A 331 -73.21 55.51 -57.52
N GLU A 332 -74.49 55.19 -57.25
CA GLU A 332 -75.75 55.43 -58.02
C GLU A 332 -76.81 54.33 -57.85
#